data_AF-A0A382JEU6-F1
#
_entry.id   AF-A0A382JEU6-F1
#
_cell.length_a   1.000
_cell.length_b   1.000
_cell.length_c   1.000
_cell.angle_alpha   90.00
_cell.angle_beta   90.00
_cell.angle_gamma   90.00
#
_symmetry.space_group_name_H-M   'P 1'
#
loop_
_entity.id
_entity.type
_entity.pdbx_description
1 polymer ?
#
loop_
_entity_poly.entity_id
_entity_poly.type
_entity_poly.pdbx_seq_one_letter_code
_entity_poly.pdbx_strand_id
1 'polypeptide(L)'
;VRTRNKREIWGLKDSLSELSDLAEGAGAEVVSTITQTIKKHSITYVGKGKLDQLREAVSVHKIDTIICDDELDPNQQLQLERSLETVKIIDRTALILDIFASRAQT
;
A
#
# COMPACT_ATOMS: atom_id res chain seq x y z
N VAL A 1 24.68 19.25 -18.14
CA VAL A 1 23.45 19.63 -17.40
C VAL A 1 23.47 18.89 -16.07
N ARG A 2 23.66 19.58 -14.94
CA ARG A 2 23.49 18.96 -13.62
C ARG A 2 21.99 18.74 -13.45
N THR A 3 21.52 17.53 -13.75
CA THR A 3 20.16 17.12 -13.42
C THR A 3 20.07 17.12 -11.89
N ARG A 4 19.53 18.20 -11.33
CA ARG A 4 18.99 18.16 -9.96
C ARG A 4 18.05 16.97 -9.95
N ASN A 5 18.42 15.93 -9.21
CA ASN A 5 17.57 14.77 -8.95
C ASN A 5 16.31 15.31 -8.28
N LYS A 6 15.28 15.54 -9.09
CA LYS A 6 14.02 16.18 -8.73
C LYS A 6 13.11 15.21 -7.99
N ARG A 7 13.70 14.34 -7.14
CA ARG A 7 13.02 13.82 -5.95
C ARG A 7 12.89 14.98 -4.97
N GLU A 8 12.17 16.03 -5.37
CA GLU A 8 11.54 16.95 -4.42
C GLU A 8 10.50 16.10 -3.67
N ILE A 9 10.99 15.47 -2.61
CA ILE A 9 10.38 15.36 -1.29
C ILE A 9 8.86 15.53 -1.32
N TRP A 10 8.15 14.57 -1.90
CA TRP A 10 6.76 14.37 -1.55
C TRP A 10 6.77 13.95 -0.08
N GLY A 11 6.10 14.72 0.77
CA GLY A 11 5.96 14.34 2.17
C GLY A 11 5.21 13.01 2.24
N LEU A 12 5.41 12.24 3.32
CA LEU A 12 4.63 11.02 3.57
C LEU A 12 3.12 11.27 3.41
N LYS A 13 2.65 12.45 3.84
CA LYS A 13 1.25 12.86 3.69
C LYS A 13 0.83 13.03 2.24
N ASP A 14 1.68 13.66 1.43
CA ASP A 14 1.37 13.90 0.02
C ASP A 14 1.38 12.58 -0.77
N SER A 15 2.34 11.68 -0.46
CA SER A 15 2.39 10.32 -1.02
C SER A 15 1.12 9.53 -0.71
N LEU A 16 0.67 9.54 0.54
CA LEU A 16 -0.53 8.80 0.95
C LEU A 16 -1.83 9.45 0.45
N SER A 17 -1.86 10.78 0.29
CA SER A 17 -2.97 11.47 -0.34
C SER A 17 -3.10 11.04 -1.80
N GLU A 18 -1.99 11.04 -2.54
CA GLU A 18 -1.95 10.58 -3.92
C GLU A 18 -2.34 9.10 -4.05
N LEU A 19 -1.82 8.24 -3.17
CA LEU A 19 -2.19 6.82 -3.15
C LEU A 19 -3.70 6.63 -2.90
N SER A 20 -4.30 7.46 -2.04
CA SER A 20 -5.74 7.44 -1.77
C SER A 20 -6.53 7.85 -3.01
N ASP A 21 -6.14 8.93 -3.69
CA ASP A 21 -6.76 9.39 -4.94
C ASP A 21 -6.67 8.32 -6.04
N LEU A 22 -5.54 7.62 -6.13
CA LEU A 22 -5.37 6.50 -7.07
C LEU A 22 -6.30 5.34 -6.75
N ALA A 23 -6.39 4.96 -5.47
CA ALA A 23 -7.26 3.88 -5.01
C ALA A 23 -8.73 4.20 -5.30
N GLU A 24 -9.18 5.41 -5.00
CA GLU A 24 -10.54 5.89 -5.32
C GLU A 24 -10.78 5.90 -6.83
N GLY A 25 -9.80 6.35 -7.61
CA GLY A 25 -9.84 6.30 -9.08
C GLY A 25 -9.90 4.88 -9.66
N ALA A 26 -9.47 3.87 -8.90
CA ALA A 26 -9.60 2.45 -9.23
C ALA A 26 -10.92 1.83 -8.72
N GLY A 27 -11.77 2.62 -8.05
CA GLY A 27 -13.05 2.17 -7.50
C GLY A 27 -12.99 1.63 -6.07
N ALA A 28 -11.89 1.82 -5.34
CA ALA A 28 -11.78 1.46 -3.94
C ALA A 28 -12.34 2.55 -3.01
N GLU A 29 -12.82 2.17 -1.82
CA GLU A 29 -13.16 3.09 -0.74
C GLU A 29 -12.07 3.07 0.33
N VAL A 30 -11.41 4.21 0.57
CA VAL A 30 -10.31 4.31 1.55
C VAL A 30 -10.89 4.53 2.95
N VAL A 31 -10.97 3.46 3.75
CA VAL A 31 -11.56 3.50 5.10
C VAL A 31 -10.56 3.75 6.23
N SER A 32 -9.25 3.53 5.98
CA SER A 32 -8.21 3.69 7.01
C SER A 32 -6.82 3.86 6.38
N THR A 33 -5.96 4.62 7.06
CA THR A 33 -4.55 4.80 6.68
C THR A 33 -3.66 4.52 7.87
N ILE A 34 -2.71 3.58 7.70
CA ILE A 34 -1.78 3.18 8.75
C ILE A 34 -0.35 3.45 8.28
N THR A 35 0.42 4.18 9.07
CA THR A 35 1.81 4.52 8.75
C THR A 35 2.77 3.96 9.80
N GLN A 36 3.99 3.62 9.35
CA GLN A 36 5.08 3.22 10.23
C GLN A 36 6.41 3.73 9.66
N THR A 37 7.24 4.30 10.52
CA THR A 37 8.66 4.50 10.21
C THR A 37 9.46 3.35 10.81
N ILE A 38 10.18 2.63 9.97
CA ILE A 38 10.95 1.46 10.37
C ILE A 38 12.43 1.68 10.04
N LYS A 39 13.31 1.41 11.04
CA LYS A 39 14.76 1.61 10.92
C LYS A 39 15.54 0.39 10.40
N LYS A 40 14.91 -0.78 10.33
CA LYS A 40 15.52 -2.07 9.95
C LYS A 40 14.63 -2.80 8.96
N HIS A 41 15.18 -3.60 8.06
CA HIS A 41 14.37 -4.40 7.13
C HIS A 41 13.34 -5.28 7.87
N SER A 42 12.08 -5.30 7.40
CA SER A 42 11.02 -6.19 7.91
C SER A 42 10.69 -7.27 6.90
N ILE A 43 10.41 -8.48 7.39
CA ILE A 43 9.96 -9.62 6.57
C ILE A 43 8.52 -9.41 6.07
N THR A 44 7.71 -8.61 6.78
CA THR A 44 6.29 -8.35 6.46
C THR A 44 6.04 -6.91 6.04
N TYR A 45 7.07 -6.17 5.60
CA TYR A 45 7.04 -4.72 5.32
C TYR A 45 6.78 -3.83 6.56
N VAL A 46 5.77 -4.16 7.36
CA VAL A 46 5.47 -3.58 8.68
C VAL A 46 6.04 -4.44 9.81
N GLY A 47 6.18 -3.87 11.01
CA GLY A 47 6.58 -4.61 12.22
C GLY A 47 5.41 -5.36 12.88
N LYS A 48 5.71 -6.32 13.76
CA LYS A 48 4.71 -7.18 14.43
C LYS A 48 3.53 -6.41 15.05
N GLY A 49 3.80 -5.39 15.86
CA GLY A 49 2.71 -4.63 16.51
C GLY A 49 1.81 -3.90 15.50
N LYS A 50 2.33 -3.55 14.33
CA LYS A 50 1.56 -2.90 13.27
C LYS A 50 0.78 -3.92 12.43
N LEU A 51 1.35 -5.10 12.26
CA LEU A 51 0.65 -6.25 11.69
C LEU A 51 -0.59 -6.63 12.52
N ASP A 52 -0.47 -6.58 13.85
CA ASP A 52 -1.60 -6.82 14.76
C ASP A 52 -2.67 -5.71 14.64
N GLN A 53 -2.26 -4.44 14.53
CA GLN A 53 -3.18 -3.33 14.23
C GLN A 53 -3.89 -3.48 12.88
N LEU A 54 -3.19 -3.97 11.85
CA LEU A 54 -3.80 -4.24 10.55
C LEU A 54 -4.86 -5.34 10.65
N ARG A 55 -4.59 -6.43 11.38
CA ARG A 55 -5.59 -7.49 11.62
C ARG A 55 -6.86 -6.97 12.29
N GLU A 56 -6.69 -6.13 13.30
CA GLU A 56 -7.81 -5.51 14.00
C GLU A 56 -8.60 -4.59 13.04
N ALA A 57 -7.92 -3.72 12.30
CA ALA A 57 -8.55 -2.83 11.33
C ALA A 57 -9.32 -3.61 10.25
N VAL A 58 -8.73 -4.70 9.73
CA VAL A 58 -9.38 -5.60 8.78
C VAL A 58 -10.67 -6.15 9.35
N SER A 59 -10.65 -6.65 10.58
CA SER A 59 -11.84 -7.23 11.22
C SER A 59 -12.91 -6.19 11.52
N VAL A 60 -12.53 -5.02 12.05
CA VAL A 60 -13.45 -3.96 12.49
C VAL A 60 -14.10 -3.27 11.29
N HIS A 61 -13.31 -2.92 10.27
CA HIS A 61 -13.77 -2.17 9.11
C HIS A 61 -14.18 -3.07 7.94
N LYS A 62 -14.04 -4.39 8.08
CA LYS A 62 -14.32 -5.37 7.02
C LYS A 62 -13.57 -5.07 5.72
N ILE A 63 -12.30 -4.70 5.86
CA ILE A 63 -11.42 -4.39 4.73
C ILE A 63 -11.20 -5.68 3.94
N ASP A 64 -11.31 -5.61 2.62
CA ASP A 64 -11.01 -6.73 1.71
C ASP A 64 -9.66 -6.59 1.00
N THR A 65 -9.09 -5.37 0.98
CA THR A 65 -7.88 -5.04 0.23
C THR A 65 -6.99 -4.09 1.03
N ILE A 66 -5.70 -4.39 1.10
CA ILE A 66 -4.67 -3.52 1.66
C ILE A 66 -3.73 -3.09 0.54
N ILE A 67 -3.50 -1.78 0.46
CA ILE A 67 -2.60 -1.16 -0.53
C ILE A 67 -1.34 -0.68 0.20
N CYS A 68 -0.19 -1.18 -0.24
CA CYS A 68 1.12 -0.75 0.26
C CYS A 68 1.68 0.38 -0.62
N ASP A 69 2.19 1.44 0.01
CA ASP A 69 2.72 2.64 -0.67
C ASP A 69 3.98 2.33 -1.48
N ASP A 70 4.80 1.40 -0.99
CA ASP A 70 6.00 0.94 -1.67
C ASP A 70 5.77 -0.40 -2.38
N GLU A 71 6.61 -0.68 -3.39
CA GLU A 71 6.72 -1.99 -4.01
C GLU A 71 7.15 -3.04 -2.98
N LEU A 72 6.44 -4.17 -2.95
CA LEU A 72 6.74 -5.26 -2.04
C LEU A 72 7.69 -6.25 -2.70
N ASP A 73 8.71 -6.70 -1.98
CA ASP A 73 9.45 -7.87 -2.44
C ASP A 73 8.59 -9.14 -2.35
N PRO A 74 8.87 -10.19 -3.15
CA PRO A 74 8.03 -11.38 -3.19
C PRO A 74 7.86 -12.07 -1.82
N ASN A 75 8.87 -11.98 -0.96
CA ASN A 75 8.79 -12.55 0.38
C ASN A 75 7.92 -11.67 1.29
N GLN A 76 8.03 -10.34 1.23
CA GLN A 76 7.15 -9.43 1.95
C GLN A 76 5.68 -9.65 1.62
N GLN A 77 5.35 -9.71 0.33
CA GLN A 77 3.98 -9.95 -0.12
C GLN A 77 3.45 -11.29 0.40
N LEU A 78 4.20 -12.38 0.20
CA LEU A 78 3.82 -13.71 0.69
C LEU A 78 3.60 -13.71 2.22
N GLN A 79 4.44 -13.02 2.97
CA GLN A 79 4.36 -13.02 4.43
C GLN A 79 3.20 -12.17 4.94
N LEU A 80 2.86 -11.08 4.26
CA LEU A 80 1.65 -10.29 4.53
C LEU A 80 0.39 -11.08 4.22
N GLU A 81 0.31 -11.72 3.05
CA GLU A 81 -0.82 -12.56 2.66
C GLU A 81 -1.04 -13.71 3.66
N ARG A 82 0.02 -14.42 4.05
CA ARG A 82 -0.05 -15.46 5.08
C ARG A 82 -0.43 -14.93 6.46
N SER A 83 -0.13 -13.67 6.74
CA SER A 83 -0.41 -13.07 8.04
C SER A 83 -1.82 -12.51 8.15
N LEU A 84 -2.41 -12.09 7.03
CA LEU A 84 -3.68 -11.37 6.97
C LEU A 84 -4.80 -12.17 6.28
N GLU A 85 -4.47 -13.30 5.65
CA GLU A 85 -5.26 -14.44 5.09
C GLU A 85 -6.55 -14.14 4.32
N THR A 86 -7.37 -13.24 4.84
CA THR A 86 -8.70 -12.86 4.38
C THR A 86 -8.74 -11.66 3.42
N VAL A 87 -7.59 -11.02 3.18
CA VAL A 87 -7.52 -9.77 2.40
C VAL A 87 -6.51 -9.84 1.27
N LYS A 88 -6.84 -9.19 0.15
CA LYS A 88 -5.93 -9.00 -0.99
C LYS A 88 -4.85 -8.00 -0.58
N ILE A 89 -3.59 -8.33 -0.84
CA ILE A 89 -2.46 -7.42 -0.67
C ILE A 89 -2.04 -6.96 -2.06
N ILE A 90 -2.03 -5.65 -2.28
CA ILE A 90 -1.44 -5.05 -3.48
C ILE A 90 -0.46 -3.96 -3.09
N ASP A 91 0.52 -3.73 -3.95
CA ASP A 91 1.41 -2.59 -3.83
C ASP A 91 1.05 -1.49 -4.83
N ARG A 92 1.76 -0.37 -4.73
CA ARG A 92 1.59 0.78 -5.62
C ARG A 92 1.74 0.40 -7.09
N THR A 93 2.70 -0.47 -7.44
CA THR A 93 2.91 -0.89 -8.82
C THR A 93 1.70 -1.65 -9.36
N ALA A 94 1.17 -2.60 -8.60
CA ALA A 94 -0.02 -3.35 -8.95
C ALA A 94 -1.25 -2.44 -9.10
N LEU A 95 -1.46 -1.50 -8.18
CA LEU A 95 -2.55 -0.52 -8.27
C LEU A 95 -2.49 0.30 -9.56
N ILE A 96 -1.30 0.83 -9.88
CA ILE A 96 -1.08 1.63 -11.09
C ILE A 96 -1.39 0.79 -12.34
N LEU A 97 -0.94 -0.46 -12.38
CA LEU A 97 -1.22 -1.38 -13.49
C LEU A 97 -2.71 -1.68 -13.62
N ASP A 98 -3.42 -1.93 -12.51
CA ASP A 98 -4.87 -2.16 -12.50
C ASP A 98 -5.65 -0.95 -13.06
N ILE A 99 -5.25 0.27 -12.70
CA ILE A 99 -5.84 1.51 -13.23
C ILE A 99 -5.63 1.62 -14.75
N PHE A 100 -4.42 1.35 -15.24
CA PHE A 100 -4.16 1.39 -16.69
C PHE A 100 -4.90 0.30 -17.44
N ALA A 101 -4.97 -0.92 -16.89
CA ALA A 101 -5.71 -2.02 -17.47
C ALA A 101 -7.21 -1.71 -17.59
N SER A 102 -7.79 -1.07 -16.56
CA SER A 102 -9.20 -0.61 -16.58
C SER A 102 -9.45 0.41 -17.68
N ARG A 103 -8.57 1.42 -17.82
CA ARG A 103 -8.71 2.47 -18.84
C ARG A 103 -8.52 1.96 -20.26
N ALA A 104 -7.67 0.95 -20.46
CA ALA A 104 -7.40 0.37 -21.78
C ALA A 104 -8.58 -0.44 -22.35
N GLN A 105 -9.58 -0.78 -21.55
CA GLN A 105 -10.77 -1.53 -21.99
C GLN A 105 -11.92 -0.65 -22.50
N THR A 106 -11.73 0.67 -22.58
CA THR A 106 -12.71 1.63 -23.11
C THR A 106 -12.31 2.11 -24.49
#